data_AF-A0A0G4ASN7-F1
#
_entry.id   AF-A0A0G4ASN7-F1
#
_cell.length_a   1.000
_cell.length_b   1.000
_cell.length_c   1.000
_cell.angle_alpha   90.00
_cell.angle_beta   90.00
_cell.angle_gamma   90.00
#
_symmetry.space_group_name_H-M   'P 1'
#
loop_
_entity.id
_entity.type
_entity.pdbx_description
1 polymer ?
#
loop_
_entity_poly.entity_id
_entity_poly.type
_entity_poly.pdbx_seq_one_letter_code
_entity_poly.pdbx_strand_id
1 'polypeptide(L)'
;MSEQIHIQETAPDKRKELVKGLRERGIDSKEVREALDVWTIEQEKKVEAAGRTPEARIGFEIERAKLYAEGGFIDEALNTLDDALYLTQEEGVGLLERKIRQEIAIIEGME
;
A
#
# COMPACT_ATOMS: atom_id res chain seq x y z
N MET A 1 -3.58 31.62 -15.70
CA MET A 1 -3.48 31.53 -14.22
C MET A 1 -3.23 30.09 -13.90
N SER A 2 -2.05 29.78 -13.36
CA SER A 2 -1.57 28.41 -13.20
C SER A 2 -2.28 27.74 -12.02
N GLU A 3 -3.04 26.68 -12.29
CA GLU A 3 -3.59 25.81 -11.25
C GLU A 3 -2.43 25.05 -10.58
N GLN A 4 -2.13 25.45 -9.35
CA GLN A 4 -1.27 24.68 -8.47
C GLN A 4 -2.04 23.44 -8.03
N ILE A 5 -1.78 22.31 -8.68
CA ILE A 5 -2.17 21.00 -8.19
C ILE A 5 -1.32 20.74 -6.96
N HIS A 6 -1.87 21.04 -5.77
CA HIS A 6 -1.25 20.70 -4.50
C HIS A 6 -1.36 19.18 -4.34
N ILE A 7 -0.32 18.46 -4.74
CA ILE A 7 -0.17 17.04 -4.48
C ILE A 7 -0.01 16.91 -2.97
N GLN A 8 -1.11 16.68 -2.25
CA GLN A 8 -1.03 16.29 -0.85
C GLN A 8 -0.39 14.90 -0.84
N GLU A 9 0.92 14.86 -0.57
CA GLU A 9 1.51 13.77 0.17
C GLU A 9 0.53 13.46 1.30
N THR A 10 0.02 12.24 1.34
CA THR A 10 -0.81 11.79 2.47
C THR A 10 0.01 12.06 3.72
N ALA A 11 -0.40 13.07 4.48
CA ALA A 11 0.41 13.63 5.56
C ALA A 11 0.93 12.48 6.43
N PRO A 12 2.22 12.45 6.79
CA PRO A 12 2.84 11.35 7.56
C PRO A 12 2.03 10.93 8.79
N ASP A 13 1.24 11.85 9.34
CA ASP A 13 0.37 11.66 10.49
C ASP A 13 -0.82 10.72 10.20
N LYS A 14 -1.45 10.81 9.03
CA LYS A 14 -2.59 9.92 8.67
C LYS A 14 -2.16 8.45 8.58
N ARG A 15 -0.99 8.18 8.01
CA ARG A 15 -0.45 6.81 7.92
C ARG A 15 -0.16 6.25 9.31
N LYS A 16 0.45 7.05 10.20
CA LYS A 16 0.73 6.64 11.59
C LYS A 16 -0.56 6.33 12.36
N GLU A 17 -1.60 7.13 12.19
CA GLU A 17 -2.91 6.89 12.80
C GLU A 17 -3.56 5.59 12.30
N LEU A 18 -3.44 5.30 11.00
CA LEU A 18 -3.89 4.04 10.41
C LEU A 18 -3.15 2.83 10.96
N VAL A 19 -1.81 2.88 11.01
CA VAL A 19 -0.99 1.81 11.62
C VAL A 19 -1.37 1.59 13.09
N LYS A 20 -1.54 2.68 13.85
CA LYS A 20 -1.99 2.60 15.25
C LYS A 20 -3.37 1.95 15.35
N GLY A 21 -4.31 2.36 14.50
CA GLY A 21 -5.66 1.79 14.45
C GLY A 21 -5.65 0.30 14.14
N LEU A 22 -4.86 -0.12 13.16
CA LEU A 22 -4.65 -1.53 12.84
C LEU A 22 -4.14 -2.29 14.07
N ARG A 23 -3.06 -1.83 14.71
CA ARG A 23 -2.49 -2.50 15.90
C ARG A 23 -3.45 -2.60 17.07
N GLU A 24 -4.20 -1.53 17.36
CA GLU A 24 -4.97 -1.43 18.60
C GLU A 24 -6.40 -1.98 18.48
N ARG A 25 -7.02 -1.85 17.29
CA ARG A 25 -8.43 -2.20 17.07
C ARG A 25 -8.63 -3.32 16.07
N GLY A 26 -7.63 -3.59 15.25
CA GLY A 26 -7.65 -4.60 14.21
C GLY A 26 -8.35 -4.18 12.92
N ILE A 27 -8.08 -4.96 11.86
CA ILE A 27 -8.54 -4.69 10.49
C ILE A 27 -10.07 -4.73 10.34
N ASP A 28 -10.77 -5.51 11.16
CA ASP A 28 -12.24 -5.64 11.10
C ASP A 28 -13.00 -4.50 11.79
N SER A 29 -12.31 -3.67 12.57
CA SER A 29 -12.93 -2.51 13.21
C SER A 29 -13.52 -1.58 12.16
N LYS A 30 -14.77 -1.18 12.36
CA LYS A 30 -15.48 -0.28 11.44
C LYS A 30 -14.67 0.99 11.18
N GLU A 31 -14.12 1.59 12.23
CA GLU A 31 -13.34 2.83 12.14
C GLU A 31 -12.04 2.63 11.33
N VAL A 32 -11.39 1.47 11.48
CA VAL A 32 -10.16 1.15 10.75
C VAL A 32 -10.48 0.88 9.28
N ARG A 33 -11.57 0.17 8.97
CA ARG A 33 -12.03 -0.04 7.59
C ARG A 33 -12.36 1.27 6.89
N GLU A 34 -13.13 2.14 7.53
CA GLU A 34 -13.46 3.45 6.96
C GLU A 34 -12.19 4.29 6.71
N ALA A 35 -11.21 4.24 7.62
CA ALA A 35 -9.92 4.91 7.42
C ALA A 35 -9.10 4.29 6.28
N LEU A 36 -9.09 2.95 6.15
CA LEU A 36 -8.43 2.24 5.06
C LEU A 36 -9.08 2.55 3.71
N ASP A 37 -10.40 2.66 3.66
CA ASP A 37 -11.14 3.02 2.45
C ASP A 37 -10.77 4.44 1.99
N VAL A 38 -10.77 5.40 2.91
CA VAL A 38 -10.37 6.78 2.60
C VAL A 38 -8.92 6.83 2.11
N TRP A 39 -8.00 6.14 2.79
CA TRP A 39 -6.60 6.08 2.38
C TRP A 39 -6.44 5.42 1.02
N THR A 40 -7.16 4.33 0.76
CA THR A 40 -7.15 3.60 -0.52
C THR A 40 -7.59 4.53 -1.66
N ILE A 41 -8.72 5.24 -1.50
CA ILE A 41 -9.20 6.22 -2.47
C ILE A 41 -8.15 7.31 -2.73
N GLU A 42 -7.46 7.79 -1.69
CA GLU A 42 -6.38 8.77 -1.84
C GLU A 42 -5.18 8.20 -2.64
N GLN A 43 -4.80 6.94 -2.44
CA GLN A 43 -3.73 6.32 -3.24
C GLN A 43 -4.18 6.04 -4.68
N GLU A 44 -5.41 5.58 -4.90
CA GLU A 44 -5.95 5.35 -6.25
C GLU A 44 -5.93 6.63 -7.10
N LYS A 45 -6.25 7.78 -6.51
CA LYS A 45 -6.12 9.09 -7.18
C LYS A 45 -4.68 9.40 -7.59
N LYS A 46 -3.68 9.00 -6.78
CA LYS A 46 -2.26 9.18 -7.15
C LYS A 46 -1.86 8.24 -8.29
N VAL A 47 -2.32 6.99 -8.24
CA VAL A 47 -2.12 6.02 -9.34
C VAL A 47 -2.75 6.53 -10.63
N GLU A 48 -3.96 7.09 -10.55
CA GLU A 48 -4.64 7.70 -11.69
C GLU A 48 -3.89 8.93 -12.22
N ALA A 49 -3.45 9.84 -11.35
CA ALA A 49 -2.64 11.00 -11.73
C ALA A 49 -1.30 10.60 -12.38
N ALA A 50 -0.75 9.44 -12.01
CA ALA A 50 0.44 8.86 -12.63
C ALA A 50 0.16 8.13 -13.96
N GLY A 51 -1.09 8.13 -14.45
CA GLY A 51 -1.47 7.49 -15.71
C GLY A 51 -1.79 6.01 -15.59
N ARG A 52 -2.00 5.49 -14.37
CA ARG A 52 -2.31 4.08 -14.07
C ARG A 52 -1.27 3.10 -14.62
N THR A 53 0.00 3.51 -14.67
CA THR A 53 1.07 2.63 -15.12
C THR A 53 1.18 1.41 -14.18
N PRO A 54 1.66 0.26 -14.69
CA PRO A 54 1.96 -0.89 -13.85
C PRO A 54 2.82 -0.52 -12.63
N GLU A 55 3.82 0.35 -12.80
CA GLU A 55 4.70 0.80 -11.72
C GLU A 55 3.94 1.53 -10.61
N ALA A 56 2.99 2.40 -10.97
CA ALA A 56 2.19 3.12 -10.00
C ALA A 56 1.26 2.16 -9.23
N ARG A 57 0.63 1.22 -9.93
CA ARG A 57 -0.27 0.22 -9.33
C ARG A 57 0.49 -0.71 -8.38
N ILE A 58 1.60 -1.29 -8.83
CA ILE A 58 2.45 -2.16 -8.01
C ILE A 58 3.05 -1.40 -6.84
N GLY A 59 3.46 -0.14 -7.06
CA GLY A 59 3.95 0.73 -5.99
C GLY A 59 2.91 0.94 -4.88
N PHE A 60 1.65 1.12 -5.25
CA PHE A 60 0.55 1.20 -4.29
C PHE A 60 0.37 -0.11 -3.50
N GLU A 61 0.40 -1.26 -4.17
CA GLU A 61 0.28 -2.57 -3.51
C GLU A 61 1.39 -2.81 -2.47
N ILE A 62 2.62 -2.45 -2.80
CA ILE A 62 3.75 -2.52 -1.86
C ILE A 62 3.50 -1.64 -0.63
N GLU A 63 3.00 -0.41 -0.82
CA GLU A 63 2.71 0.48 0.31
C GLU A 63 1.55 -0.02 1.17
N ARG A 64 0.56 -0.69 0.57
CA ARG A 64 -0.54 -1.35 1.29
C ARG A 64 -0.03 -2.51 2.12
N ALA A 65 0.82 -3.36 1.56
CA ALA A 65 1.44 -4.47 2.30
C ALA A 65 2.25 -3.96 3.51
N LYS A 66 3.05 -2.91 3.33
CA LYS A 66 3.79 -2.27 4.44
C LYS A 66 2.88 -1.77 5.54
N LEU A 67 1.75 -1.16 5.17
CA LEU A 67 0.76 -0.68 6.13
C LEU A 67 0.21 -1.83 6.98
N TYR A 68 -0.13 -2.96 6.36
CA TYR A 68 -0.59 -4.16 7.06
C TYR A 68 0.49 -4.78 7.93
N ALA A 69 1.70 -4.96 7.42
CA ALA A 69 2.81 -5.51 8.18
C ALA A 69 3.15 -4.65 9.41
N GLU A 70 3.22 -3.32 9.23
CA GLU A 70 3.38 -2.41 10.36
C GLU A 70 2.21 -2.46 11.34
N GLY A 71 1.00 -2.74 10.86
CA GLY A 71 -0.20 -2.97 11.64
C GLY A 71 -0.22 -4.30 12.42
N GLY A 72 0.72 -5.21 12.16
CA GLY A 72 0.75 -6.57 12.72
C GLY A 72 -0.05 -7.61 11.92
N PHE A 73 -0.53 -7.24 10.74
CA PHE A 73 -1.30 -8.09 9.82
C PHE A 73 -0.35 -8.70 8.79
N ILE A 74 0.46 -9.67 9.23
CA ILE A 74 1.53 -10.27 8.43
C ILE A 74 0.96 -11.06 7.26
N ASP A 75 -0.03 -11.93 7.51
CA ASP A 75 -0.68 -12.73 6.47
C ASP A 75 -1.31 -11.85 5.38
N GLU A 76 -2.02 -10.79 5.76
CA GLU A 76 -2.62 -9.85 4.80
C GLU A 76 -1.55 -9.09 4.01
N ALA A 77 -0.43 -8.74 4.65
CA ALA A 77 0.68 -8.08 3.99
C ALA A 77 1.32 -9.00 2.93
N LEU A 78 1.58 -10.25 3.27
CA LEU A 78 2.14 -11.25 2.36
C LEU A 78 1.20 -11.55 1.19
N ASN A 79 -0.08 -11.79 1.47
CA ASN A 79 -1.09 -11.99 0.41
C ASN A 79 -1.14 -10.79 -0.56
N THR A 80 -1.05 -9.56 -0.04
CA THR A 80 -1.02 -8.36 -0.87
C THR A 80 0.23 -8.33 -1.78
N LEU A 81 1.38 -8.77 -1.30
CA LEU A 81 2.61 -8.82 -2.09
C LEU A 81 2.61 -9.97 -3.11
N ASP A 82 1.98 -11.10 -2.79
CA ASP A 82 1.81 -12.21 -3.73
C ASP A 82 0.91 -11.81 -4.90
N ASP A 83 -0.19 -11.10 -4.64
CA ASP A 83 -1.04 -10.51 -5.68
C ASP A 83 -0.25 -9.51 -6.54
N ALA A 84 0.60 -8.69 -5.92
CA ALA A 84 1.47 -7.76 -6.64
C ALA A 84 2.50 -8.50 -7.52
N LEU A 85 3.08 -9.61 -7.04
CA LEU A 85 3.99 -10.44 -7.82
C LEU A 85 3.31 -11.00 -9.06
N TYR A 86 2.09 -11.52 -8.91
CA TYR A 86 1.31 -12.03 -10.02
C TYR A 86 1.10 -10.94 -11.09
N LEU A 87 0.73 -9.72 -10.66
CA LEU A 87 0.60 -8.58 -11.57
C LEU A 87 1.90 -8.20 -12.27
N THR A 88 3.06 -8.32 -11.60
CA THR A 88 4.36 -7.99 -12.24
C THR A 88 4.71 -8.94 -13.38
N GLN A 89 4.30 -10.20 -13.28
CA GLN A 89 4.55 -11.22 -14.29
C GLN A 89 3.67 -10.98 -15.52
N GLU A 90 2.41 -10.62 -15.32
CA GLU A 90 1.46 -10.29 -16.39
C GLU A 90 1.86 -9.01 -17.15
N GLU A 91 2.35 -7.99 -16.44
CA GLU A 91 2.66 -6.67 -17.01
C GLU A 91 4.13 -6.54 -17.49
N GLY A 92 4.96 -7.56 -17.28
CA GLY A 92 6.36 -7.59 -17.75
C GLY A 92 7.33 -6.66 -17.01
N VAL A 93 7.03 -6.28 -15.78
CA VAL A 93 7.78 -5.25 -15.03
C VAL A 93 8.82 -5.87 -14.08
N GLY A 94 9.78 -6.60 -14.64
CA GLY A 94 10.71 -7.44 -13.87
C GLY A 94 11.59 -6.71 -12.84
N LEU A 95 11.79 -5.40 -12.96
CA LEU A 95 12.50 -4.62 -11.94
C LEU A 95 11.71 -4.52 -10.62
N LEU A 96 10.38 -4.53 -10.68
CA LEU A 96 9.53 -4.46 -9.50
C LEU A 96 9.37 -5.80 -8.80
N GLU A 97 9.49 -6.91 -9.54
CA GLU A 97 9.49 -8.26 -8.95
C GLU A 97 10.57 -8.39 -7.86
N ARG A 98 11.80 -7.92 -8.14
CA ARG A 98 12.89 -7.94 -7.16
C ARG A 98 12.54 -7.14 -5.90
N LYS A 99 11.93 -5.96 -6.08
CA LYS A 99 11.52 -5.11 -4.96
C LYS A 99 10.47 -5.82 -4.11
N ILE A 100 9.46 -6.42 -4.72
CA ILE A 100 8.42 -7.14 -3.98
C ILE A 100 9.01 -8.32 -3.20
N ARG A 101 9.90 -9.12 -3.82
CA ARG A 101 10.58 -10.23 -3.12
C ARG A 101 11.41 -9.76 -1.92
N GLN A 102 12.03 -8.59 -2.00
CA GLN A 102 12.73 -8.01 -0.87
C GLN A 102 11.77 -7.64 0.26
N GLU A 103 10.62 -7.05 -0.06
CA GLU A 103 9.60 -6.70 0.93
C GLU A 103 8.99 -7.96 1.58
N ILE A 104 8.74 -9.03 0.80
CA ILE A 104 8.33 -10.35 1.34
C ILE A 104 9.36 -10.85 2.36
N ALA A 105 10.64 -10.91 1.98
CA ALA A 105 11.69 -11.39 2.87
C ALA A 105 11.84 -10.54 4.15
N ILE A 106 11.58 -9.23 4.07
CA ILE A 106 11.54 -8.34 5.24
C ILE A 106 10.38 -8.72 6.15
N ILE A 107 9.18 -8.90 5.59
CA ILE A 107 7.95 -9.20 6.34
C ILE A 107 7.97 -10.61 6.95
N GLU A 108 8.44 -11.61 6.21
CA GLU A 108 8.65 -12.98 6.73
C GLU A 108 9.63 -12.99 7.92
N GLY A 109 10.60 -12.07 7.94
CA GLY A 109 11.53 -11.90 9.06
C GLY A 109 10.92 -11.19 10.29
N MET A 110 9.66 -10.73 10.22
CA MET A 110 8.94 -10.10 11.33
C MET A 110 8.09 -11.08 12.15
N GLU A 111 7.87 -12.30 11.66
CA GLU A 111 7.25 -13.42 12.41
C GLU A 111 8.16 -13.97 13.52
#